data_AF-A0A495JSQ2-F1
#
_entry.id   AF-A0A495JSQ2-F1
#
_cell.length_a   1.000
_cell.length_b   1.000
_cell.length_c   1.000
_cell.angle_alpha   90.00
_cell.angle_beta   90.00
_cell.angle_gamma   90.00
#
_symmetry.space_group_name_H-M   'P 1'
#
loop_
_entity.id
_entity.type
_entity.pdbx_description
1 polymer ?
#
loop_
_entity_poly.entity_id
_entity_poly.type
_entity_poly.pdbx_seq_one_letter_code
_entity_poly.pdbx_strand_id
1 'polypeptide(L)'
;MRFVGPEETGWVEALREVAEGQRAELDLELPGWPVYGLADSVESGWLAGWSRQDGMVVTVQIGYGLRTDESWLLVETQSRTDTTVQPLDWVLASVFAQSGEDYPVPGVLPPARDGLPDAPRAEPVDVTADTVTASALVQRVQGYVAWRLVRDDVVVTVVGRGVTTLPGLVRLTDLGSYAARRGECLAALHTGRCSEPSPLTGPDETQPLWAHHGLLTMTIASHTEHAAKLAMNRPHPPLVADWGARWEAAIRRQRQLREQGMADARQAVTAMVAQVGDLQDGAAWWKRDELRRRALNEIVWVTATGEWNVPSAEAQRAWADDRRTGLDAWQRWADGHRSG
;
A
#
# COMPACT_ATOMS: atom_id res chain seq x y z
N MET A 1 -27.32 -16.55 -16.78
CA MET A 1 -26.03 -17.26 -16.72
C MET A 1 -24.95 -16.19 -16.75
N ARG A 2 -24.43 -15.78 -15.58
CA ARG A 2 -23.35 -14.80 -15.51
C ARG A 2 -22.10 -15.47 -16.07
N PHE A 3 -21.62 -15.00 -17.21
CA PHE A 3 -20.29 -15.35 -17.69
C PHE A 3 -19.30 -14.64 -16.76
N VAL A 4 -18.81 -15.36 -15.75
CA VAL A 4 -17.55 -14.99 -15.09
C VAL A 4 -16.49 -15.27 -16.14
N GLY A 5 -16.05 -14.23 -16.85
CA GLY A 5 -15.02 -14.35 -17.86
C GLY A 5 -13.72 -14.85 -17.22
N PRO A 6 -12.88 -15.62 -17.94
CA PRO A 6 -11.57 -16.10 -17.47
C PRO A 6 -10.53 -14.98 -17.17
N GLU A 7 -10.95 -13.71 -17.14
CA GLU A 7 -10.10 -12.54 -16.92
C GLU A 7 -10.04 -12.13 -15.43
N GLU A 8 -11.12 -12.28 -14.66
CA GLU A 8 -11.15 -11.96 -13.22
C GLU A 8 -10.25 -12.89 -12.39
N THR A 9 -10.06 -14.14 -12.87
CA THR A 9 -9.27 -15.15 -12.15
C THR A 9 -7.80 -14.74 -12.06
N GLY A 10 -7.29 -14.05 -13.08
CA GLY A 10 -5.89 -13.69 -13.17
C GLY A 10 -5.45 -12.60 -12.19
N TRP A 11 -6.30 -11.63 -11.91
CA TRP A 11 -6.00 -10.56 -10.96
C TRP A 11 -6.03 -11.06 -9.51
N VAL A 12 -7.02 -11.87 -9.16
CA VAL A 12 -7.11 -12.52 -7.85
C VAL A 12 -5.89 -13.42 -7.59
N GLU A 13 -5.46 -14.18 -8.59
CA GLU A 13 -4.26 -15.01 -8.50
C GLU A 13 -2.99 -14.17 -8.33
N ALA A 14 -2.84 -13.06 -9.08
CA ALA A 14 -1.72 -12.14 -8.90
C ALA A 14 -1.68 -11.51 -7.50
N LEU A 15 -2.85 -11.13 -6.94
CA LEU A 15 -2.93 -10.63 -5.56
C LEU A 15 -2.56 -11.68 -4.52
N ARG A 16 -2.86 -12.96 -4.78
CA ARG A 16 -2.42 -14.07 -3.93
C ARG A 16 -0.91 -14.30 -4.03
N GLU A 17 -0.34 -14.30 -5.23
CA GLU A 17 1.12 -14.41 -5.44
C GLU A 17 1.88 -13.27 -4.73
N VAL A 18 1.37 -12.03 -4.83
CA VAL A 18 1.92 -10.89 -4.08
C VAL A 18 1.83 -11.12 -2.58
N ALA A 19 0.67 -11.57 -2.08
CA ALA A 19 0.50 -11.86 -0.65
C ALA A 19 1.42 -12.99 -0.17
N GLU A 20 1.70 -13.99 -0.99
CA GLU A 20 2.65 -15.07 -0.70
C GLU A 20 4.10 -14.58 -0.68
N GLY A 21 4.50 -13.73 -1.63
CA GLY A 21 5.82 -13.09 -1.62
C GLY A 21 6.01 -12.20 -0.38
N GLN A 22 4.98 -11.43 -0.02
CA GLN A 22 4.93 -10.61 1.19
C GLN A 22 4.99 -11.44 2.47
N ARG A 23 4.30 -12.59 2.49
CA ARG A 23 4.40 -13.56 3.58
C ARG A 23 5.81 -14.10 3.71
N ALA A 24 6.43 -14.53 2.60
CA ALA A 24 7.80 -15.04 2.63
C ALA A 24 8.78 -13.98 3.14
N GLU A 25 8.56 -12.71 2.78
CA GLU A 25 9.35 -11.58 3.27
C GLU A 25 9.18 -11.34 4.78
N LEU A 26 7.96 -11.47 5.31
CA LEU A 26 7.69 -11.33 6.75
C LEU A 26 8.13 -12.55 7.58
N ASP A 27 8.03 -13.75 7.02
CA ASP A 27 8.50 -14.99 7.65
C ASP A 27 10.03 -15.00 7.81
N LEU A 28 10.75 -14.25 6.96
CA LEU A 28 12.21 -14.09 7.06
C LEU A 28 12.63 -13.12 8.17
N GLU A 29 11.76 -12.20 8.58
CA GLU A 29 12.09 -11.11 9.51
C GLU A 29 10.90 -10.74 10.41
N LEU A 30 10.48 -11.70 11.24
CA LEU A 30 9.50 -11.40 12.28
C LEU A 30 10.00 -10.24 13.16
N PRO A 31 9.14 -9.27 13.51
CA PRO A 31 9.52 -8.21 14.43
C PRO A 31 10.01 -8.82 15.74
N GLY A 32 11.11 -8.31 16.28
CA GLY A 32 11.65 -8.73 17.59
C GLY A 32 10.80 -8.32 18.79
N TRP A 33 9.58 -7.83 18.55
CA TRP A 33 8.64 -7.26 19.52
C TRP A 33 7.23 -7.84 19.29
N PRO A 34 6.39 -7.92 20.34
CA PRO A 34 5.07 -8.54 20.23
C PRO A 34 4.13 -7.75 19.32
N VAL A 35 3.47 -8.42 18.39
CA VAL A 35 2.38 -7.84 17.57
C VAL A 35 1.03 -8.18 18.19
N TYR A 36 0.12 -7.21 18.24
CA TYR A 36 -1.22 -7.37 18.79
C TYR A 36 -2.30 -7.44 17.71
N GLY A 37 -3.36 -8.19 18.00
CA GLY A 37 -4.61 -8.24 17.25
C GLY A 37 -5.82 -8.40 18.17
N LEU A 38 -7.02 -8.52 17.61
CA LEU A 38 -8.28 -8.72 18.35
C LEU A 38 -8.48 -10.20 18.73
N ALA A 39 -8.80 -10.46 20.00
CA ALA A 39 -8.99 -11.79 20.58
C ALA A 39 -10.25 -12.50 20.06
N ASP A 40 -11.38 -11.80 19.99
CA ASP A 40 -12.67 -12.38 19.58
C ASP A 40 -12.84 -12.43 18.05
N SER A 41 -11.80 -12.06 17.31
CA SER A 41 -11.84 -11.93 15.85
C SER A 41 -10.53 -12.35 15.20
N VAL A 42 -9.73 -13.17 15.88
CA VAL A 42 -8.44 -13.68 15.37
C VAL A 42 -8.60 -14.27 13.98
N GLU A 43 -9.68 -15.00 13.72
CA GLU A 43 -9.94 -15.69 12.45
C GLU A 43 -10.36 -14.77 11.30
N SER A 44 -10.90 -13.59 11.59
CA SER A 44 -11.36 -12.63 10.57
C SER A 44 -10.34 -11.55 10.24
N GLY A 45 -9.22 -11.49 10.99
CA GLY A 45 -8.18 -10.52 10.75
C GLY A 45 -7.27 -10.87 9.58
N TRP A 46 -6.71 -9.84 8.96
CA TRP A 46 -5.76 -9.94 7.86
C TRP A 46 -4.65 -8.90 8.02
N LEU A 47 -3.48 -9.19 7.46
CA LEU A 47 -2.37 -8.25 7.47
C LEU A 47 -2.72 -7.07 6.54
N ALA A 48 -2.96 -5.90 7.13
CA ALA A 48 -3.32 -4.68 6.42
C ALA A 48 -2.10 -3.91 5.91
N GLY A 49 -0.95 -4.03 6.58
CA GLY A 49 0.30 -3.42 6.15
C GLY A 49 1.42 -3.58 7.18
N TRP A 50 2.61 -3.16 6.80
CA TRP A 50 3.75 -2.97 7.69
C TRP A 50 4.66 -1.90 7.10
N SER A 51 5.52 -1.32 7.93
CA SER A 51 6.53 -0.36 7.50
C SER A 51 7.91 -0.76 8.01
N ARG A 52 8.95 -0.31 7.32
CA ARG A 52 10.35 -0.51 7.69
C ARG A 52 11.07 0.81 7.88
N GLN A 53 12.03 0.80 8.78
CA GLN A 53 13.05 1.84 8.94
C GLN A 53 14.41 1.15 9.09
N ASP A 54 15.39 1.57 8.30
CA ASP A 54 16.75 1.01 8.32
C ASP A 54 16.78 -0.54 8.18
N GLY A 55 15.88 -1.07 7.35
CA GLY A 55 15.73 -2.52 7.09
C GLY A 55 14.91 -3.27 8.14
N MET A 56 14.59 -2.66 9.27
CA MET A 56 13.85 -3.29 10.37
C MET A 56 12.35 -2.98 10.29
N VAL A 57 11.50 -3.98 10.58
CA VAL A 57 10.06 -3.76 10.71
C VAL A 57 9.77 -2.92 11.96
N VAL A 58 9.17 -1.75 11.77
CA VAL A 58 8.87 -0.80 12.87
C VAL A 58 7.38 -0.69 13.17
N THR A 59 6.51 -1.10 12.23
CA THR A 59 5.06 -1.07 12.41
C THR A 59 4.42 -2.27 11.71
N VAL A 60 3.43 -2.89 12.34
CA VAL A 60 2.58 -3.94 11.77
C VAL A 60 1.12 -3.57 11.97
N GLN A 61 0.31 -3.70 10.92
CA GLN A 61 -1.11 -3.35 10.91
C GLN A 61 -1.97 -4.55 10.58
N ILE A 62 -3.00 -4.81 11.39
CA ILE A 62 -3.96 -5.91 11.23
C ILE A 62 -5.36 -5.34 11.09
N GLY A 63 -6.02 -5.61 9.97
CA GLY A 63 -7.36 -5.12 9.67
C GLY A 63 -8.46 -6.12 10.03
N TYR A 64 -9.66 -5.62 10.32
CA TYR A 64 -10.87 -6.39 10.63
C TYR A 64 -12.10 -5.69 10.07
N GLY A 65 -13.07 -6.45 9.55
CA GLY A 65 -14.41 -5.92 9.20
C GLY A 65 -14.51 -5.03 7.94
N LEU A 66 -13.43 -4.80 7.20
CA LEU A 66 -13.39 -3.87 6.04
C LEU A 66 -14.35 -4.19 4.86
N ARG A 67 -15.18 -5.23 4.93
CA ARG A 67 -16.08 -5.65 3.85
C ARG A 67 -17.42 -4.91 3.82
N THR A 68 -17.86 -4.30 4.92
CA THR A 68 -19.23 -3.80 5.04
C THR A 68 -19.36 -2.28 5.04
N ASP A 69 -18.26 -1.51 5.01
CA ASP A 69 -18.18 -0.04 5.18
C ASP A 69 -18.83 0.52 6.48
N GLU A 70 -19.73 -0.23 7.12
CA GLU A 70 -20.48 0.14 8.33
C GLU A 70 -19.68 -0.04 9.61
N SER A 71 -18.84 -1.08 9.68
CA SER A 71 -18.03 -1.36 10.87
C SER A 71 -16.71 -2.03 10.53
N TRP A 72 -15.61 -1.44 11.01
CA TRP A 72 -14.26 -1.98 10.82
C TRP A 72 -13.32 -1.55 11.94
N LEU A 73 -12.25 -2.32 12.12
CA LEU A 73 -11.14 -2.01 13.04
C LEU A 73 -9.80 -2.22 12.35
N LEU A 74 -8.82 -1.41 12.70
CA LEU A 74 -7.42 -1.51 12.31
C LEU A 74 -6.58 -1.47 13.58
N VAL A 75 -5.83 -2.54 13.84
CA VAL A 75 -4.90 -2.65 14.96
C VAL A 75 -3.50 -2.41 14.44
N GLU A 76 -2.87 -1.32 14.85
CA GLU A 76 -1.49 -0.99 14.56
C GLU A 76 -0.63 -1.28 15.80
N THR A 77 0.43 -2.05 15.64
CA THR A 77 1.45 -2.26 16.67
C THR A 77 2.78 -1.73 16.17
N GLN A 78 3.45 -0.92 16.99
CA GLN A 78 4.74 -0.32 16.67
C GLN A 78 5.73 -0.41 17.84
N SER A 79 7.01 -0.54 17.53
CA SER A 79 8.09 -0.44 18.53
C SER A 79 8.13 0.95 19.15
N ARG A 80 8.24 1.03 20.49
CA ARG A 80 8.35 2.31 21.20
C ARG A 80 9.74 2.93 21.05
N THR A 81 10.78 2.12 20.89
CA THR A 81 12.17 2.60 20.83
C THR A 81 12.50 3.33 19.55
N ASP A 82 11.77 3.02 18.46
CA ASP A 82 12.21 3.36 17.11
C ASP A 82 11.26 4.31 16.38
N THR A 83 10.13 4.71 16.99
CA THR A 83 9.06 5.43 16.27
C THR A 83 8.51 6.62 17.05
N THR A 84 8.22 7.71 16.32
CA THR A 84 7.45 8.84 16.87
C THR A 84 5.96 8.47 16.90
N VAL A 85 5.38 8.41 18.10
CA VAL A 85 3.95 8.10 18.28
C VAL A 85 3.11 9.34 17.96
N GLN A 86 2.19 9.21 17.01
CA GLN A 86 1.29 10.31 16.61
C GLN A 86 0.14 10.47 17.61
N PRO A 87 -0.34 11.68 17.95
CA PRO A 87 -1.53 11.84 18.82
C PRO A 87 -2.78 11.14 18.24
N LEU A 88 -3.66 10.61 19.10
CA LEU A 88 -4.93 9.97 18.66
C LEU A 88 -5.79 10.91 17.79
N ASP A 89 -5.74 12.21 18.04
CA ASP A 89 -6.41 13.25 17.25
C ASP A 89 -5.89 13.28 15.80
N TRP A 90 -4.58 13.11 15.62
CA TRP A 90 -3.93 13.03 14.31
C TRP A 90 -4.32 11.74 13.58
N VAL A 91 -4.37 10.63 14.32
CA VAL A 91 -4.77 9.31 13.80
C VAL A 91 -6.22 9.32 13.32
N LEU A 92 -7.12 9.98 14.06
CA LEU A 92 -8.51 10.15 13.63
C LEU A 92 -8.64 11.09 12.44
N ALA A 93 -8.00 12.25 12.44
CA ALA A 93 -8.02 13.19 11.31
C ALA A 93 -7.57 12.52 10.00
N SER A 94 -6.56 11.67 10.13
CA SER A 94 -6.02 10.82 9.10
C SER A 94 -7.02 9.83 8.51
N VAL A 95 -7.80 9.15 9.35
CA VAL A 95 -8.84 8.23 8.90
C VAL A 95 -10.00 8.97 8.22
N PHE A 96 -10.43 10.11 8.75
CA PHE A 96 -11.42 10.98 8.09
C PHE A 96 -10.97 11.36 6.67
N ALA A 97 -9.73 11.80 6.52
CA ALA A 97 -9.18 12.15 5.21
C ALA A 97 -9.14 10.96 4.23
N GLN A 98 -8.94 9.73 4.71
CA GLN A 98 -9.01 8.53 3.85
C GLN A 98 -10.43 8.20 3.41
N SER A 99 -11.42 8.49 4.27
CA SER A 99 -12.84 8.32 3.94
C SER A 99 -13.39 9.47 3.10
N GLY A 100 -12.57 10.48 2.76
CA GLY A 100 -13.02 11.68 2.04
C GLY A 100 -13.93 12.58 2.88
N GLU A 101 -13.88 12.43 4.20
CA GLU A 101 -14.68 13.18 5.17
C GLU A 101 -13.82 14.28 5.80
N ASP A 102 -14.43 15.45 6.06
CA ASP A 102 -13.75 16.52 6.77
C ASP A 102 -13.65 16.21 8.26
N TYR A 103 -12.45 16.34 8.82
CA TYR A 103 -12.26 16.15 10.26
C TYR A 103 -12.93 17.30 11.03
N PRO A 104 -13.93 17.03 11.88
CA PRO A 104 -14.80 18.07 12.43
C PRO A 104 -14.18 18.83 13.62
N VAL A 105 -12.95 18.48 14.00
CA VAL A 105 -12.26 19.07 15.15
C VAL A 105 -11.22 20.09 14.68
N PRO A 106 -11.39 21.38 15.00
CA PRO A 106 -10.39 22.41 14.70
C PRO A 106 -9.09 22.19 15.49
N GLY A 107 -7.94 22.45 14.86
CA GLY A 107 -6.65 22.54 15.54
C GLY A 107 -6.00 21.19 15.84
N VAL A 108 -5.92 20.31 14.84
CA VAL A 108 -5.18 19.03 14.95
C VAL A 108 -3.77 19.30 15.48
N LEU A 109 -3.45 18.71 16.64
CA LEU A 109 -2.15 18.91 17.27
C LEU A 109 -1.05 18.25 16.43
N PRO A 110 0.07 18.95 16.14
CA PRO A 110 1.20 18.34 15.46
C PRO A 110 1.81 17.22 16.31
N PRO A 111 2.46 16.21 15.69
CA PRO A 111 3.17 15.17 16.42
C PRO A 111 4.31 15.79 17.26
N ALA A 112 4.42 15.40 18.53
CA ALA A 112 5.47 15.83 19.44
C ALA A 112 6.60 14.77 19.49
N ARG A 113 7.86 15.21 19.37
CA ARG A 113 9.06 14.33 19.41
C ARG A 113 9.33 13.73 20.79
N ASP A 114 9.03 14.48 21.85
CA ASP A 114 9.27 14.08 23.23
C ASP A 114 7.93 13.76 23.86
N GLY A 115 7.45 12.53 23.68
CA GLY A 115 6.17 11.99 24.17
C GLY A 115 5.31 12.98 24.97
N LEU A 116 4.29 13.55 24.32
CA LEU A 116 3.26 14.35 24.98
C LEU A 116 1.90 13.70 24.76
N PRO A 117 0.99 13.86 25.74
CA PRO A 117 -0.20 13.05 25.89
C PRO A 117 -1.09 13.19 24.67
N ASP A 118 -1.81 12.13 24.33
CA ASP A 118 -3.01 12.29 23.51
C ASP A 118 -3.77 13.51 24.03
N ALA A 119 -4.23 14.35 23.09
CA ALA A 119 -4.90 15.63 23.34
C ALA A 119 -5.80 15.57 24.60
N PRO A 120 -6.12 16.69 25.29
CA PRO A 120 -6.96 16.68 26.51
C PRO A 120 -8.36 16.04 26.38
N ARG A 121 -8.70 15.53 25.18
CA ARG A 121 -9.95 14.87 24.80
C ARG A 121 -9.87 13.35 24.87
N ALA A 122 -8.69 12.77 25.06
CA ALA A 122 -8.55 11.33 25.24
C ALA A 122 -8.92 10.96 26.69
N GLU A 123 -9.81 10.00 26.84
CA GLU A 123 -10.30 9.53 28.13
C GLU A 123 -9.59 8.22 28.49
N PRO A 124 -9.21 8.00 29.76
CA PRO A 124 -8.71 6.71 30.20
C PRO A 124 -9.85 5.68 30.19
N VAL A 125 -9.57 4.49 29.67
CA VAL A 125 -10.47 3.34 29.69
C VAL A 125 -9.71 2.06 30.01
N ASP A 126 -10.40 1.11 30.61
CA ASP A 126 -9.86 -0.22 30.83
C ASP A 126 -10.04 -1.07 29.57
N VAL A 127 -8.96 -1.71 29.13
CA VAL A 127 -8.94 -2.63 27.99
C VAL A 127 -8.31 -3.95 28.42
N THR A 128 -8.80 -5.05 27.90
CA THR A 128 -8.21 -6.38 28.16
C THR A 128 -7.15 -6.67 27.11
N ALA A 129 -5.93 -6.97 27.53
CA ALA A 129 -4.83 -7.40 26.66
C ALA A 129 -4.13 -8.64 27.26
N ASP A 130 -4.07 -9.74 26.50
CA ASP A 130 -3.52 -11.03 26.95
C ASP A 130 -4.11 -11.51 28.29
N THR A 131 -5.43 -11.40 28.46
CA THR A 131 -6.19 -11.70 29.71
C THR A 131 -5.95 -10.73 30.88
N VAL A 132 -5.10 -9.71 30.72
CA VAL A 132 -4.80 -8.71 31.75
C VAL A 132 -5.49 -7.40 31.42
N THR A 133 -6.21 -6.82 32.37
CA THR A 133 -6.76 -5.46 32.25
C THR A 133 -5.62 -4.43 32.30
N ALA A 134 -5.59 -3.54 31.32
CA ALA A 134 -4.63 -2.46 31.22
C ALA A 134 -5.35 -1.13 30.95
N SER A 135 -4.74 -0.02 31.37
CA SER A 135 -5.25 1.31 31.07
C SER A 135 -4.85 1.71 29.66
N ALA A 136 -5.84 2.13 28.86
CA ALA A 136 -5.67 2.71 27.55
C ALA A 136 -6.28 4.11 27.51
N LEU A 137 -5.90 4.87 26.48
CA LEU A 137 -6.54 6.12 26.13
C LEU A 137 -7.53 5.85 25.00
N VAL A 138 -8.67 6.54 25.01
CA VAL A 138 -9.64 6.47 23.92
C VAL A 138 -10.09 7.86 23.51
N GLN A 139 -10.24 8.05 22.21
CA GLN A 139 -10.84 9.24 21.64
C GLN A 139 -11.93 8.85 20.65
N ARG A 140 -13.07 9.53 20.71
CA ARG A 140 -14.22 9.32 19.82
C ARG A 140 -14.57 10.58 19.08
N VAL A 141 -14.76 10.48 17.78
CA VAL A 141 -15.17 11.60 16.93
C VAL A 141 -16.21 11.08 15.94
N GLN A 142 -17.46 11.48 16.15
CA GLN A 142 -18.62 11.01 15.38
C GLN A 142 -18.69 9.47 15.35
N GLY A 143 -18.70 8.85 14.16
CA GLY A 143 -18.72 7.40 13.98
C GLY A 143 -17.37 6.71 14.12
N TYR A 144 -16.29 7.46 14.39
CA TYR A 144 -14.93 6.94 14.49
C TYR A 144 -14.43 6.94 15.94
N VAL A 145 -13.54 6.00 16.21
CA VAL A 145 -12.93 5.81 17.53
C VAL A 145 -11.48 5.36 17.37
N ALA A 146 -10.62 5.85 18.25
CA ALA A 146 -9.24 5.43 18.33
C ALA A 146 -8.85 5.16 19.79
N TRP A 147 -8.20 4.02 20.02
CA TRP A 147 -7.64 3.62 21.30
C TRP A 147 -6.12 3.57 21.24
N ARG A 148 -5.47 3.85 22.36
CA ARG A 148 -4.02 3.68 22.53
C ARG A 148 -3.70 2.95 23.81
N LEU A 149 -2.93 1.88 23.68
CA LEU A 149 -2.36 1.12 24.77
C LEU A 149 -0.83 1.10 24.62
N VAL A 150 -0.10 1.25 25.72
CA VAL A 150 1.36 1.04 25.76
C VAL A 150 1.61 -0.19 26.61
N ARG A 151 2.29 -1.20 26.05
CA ARG A 151 2.53 -2.48 26.71
C ARG A 151 3.74 -3.17 26.10
N ASP A 152 4.53 -3.88 26.90
CA ASP A 152 5.66 -4.71 26.41
C ASP A 152 6.61 -3.96 25.45
N ASP A 153 6.88 -2.69 25.77
CA ASP A 153 7.69 -1.77 24.96
C ASP A 153 7.19 -1.53 23.52
N VAL A 154 5.91 -1.82 23.27
CA VAL A 154 5.19 -1.47 22.04
C VAL A 154 4.06 -0.50 22.33
N VAL A 155 3.67 0.23 21.29
CA VAL A 155 2.46 1.04 21.28
C VAL A 155 1.45 0.37 20.37
N VAL A 156 0.28 0.05 20.92
CA VAL A 156 -0.85 -0.49 20.18
C VAL A 156 -1.85 0.64 19.97
N THR A 157 -2.07 1.03 18.72
CA THR A 157 -3.11 1.98 18.33
C THR A 157 -4.21 1.22 17.61
N VAL A 158 -5.44 1.29 18.09
CA VAL A 158 -6.60 0.67 17.43
C VAL A 158 -7.51 1.75 16.91
N VAL A 159 -7.86 1.73 15.64
CA VAL A 159 -8.79 2.70 15.05
C VAL A 159 -9.96 1.96 14.44
N GLY A 160 -11.15 2.52 14.51
CA GLY A 160 -12.32 1.91 13.89
C GLY A 160 -13.44 2.88 13.58
N ARG A 161 -14.41 2.38 12.81
CA ARG A 161 -15.69 3.02 12.53
C ARG A 161 -16.82 2.11 12.98
N GLY A 162 -17.90 2.66 13.52
CA GLY A 162 -19.09 1.89 13.89
C GLY A 162 -18.86 0.89 15.03
N VAL A 163 -17.82 1.10 15.84
CA VAL A 163 -17.50 0.27 17.01
C VAL A 163 -17.53 1.15 18.26
N THR A 164 -18.19 0.67 19.31
CA THR A 164 -18.37 1.44 20.56
C THR A 164 -17.39 1.04 21.67
N THR A 165 -16.98 -0.23 21.68
CA THR A 165 -16.10 -0.85 22.69
C THR A 165 -14.97 -1.58 22.01
N LEU A 166 -13.76 -1.52 22.61
CA LEU A 166 -12.60 -2.23 22.07
C LEU A 166 -12.73 -3.72 22.44
N PRO A 167 -12.75 -4.65 21.47
CA PRO A 167 -12.63 -6.07 21.78
C PRO A 167 -11.29 -6.38 22.45
N GLY A 168 -11.19 -7.48 23.21
CA GLY A 168 -9.94 -7.85 23.86
C GLY A 168 -8.78 -7.92 22.86
N LEU A 169 -7.58 -7.51 23.28
CA LEU A 169 -6.35 -7.63 22.51
C LEU A 169 -5.60 -8.91 22.89
N VAL A 170 -4.96 -9.53 21.91
CA VAL A 170 -4.12 -10.71 22.09
C VAL A 170 -2.84 -10.60 21.27
N ARG A 171 -1.73 -11.08 21.81
CA ARG A 171 -0.49 -11.26 21.05
C ARG A 171 -0.69 -12.28 19.94
N LEU A 172 -0.27 -11.92 18.74
CA LEU A 172 -0.30 -12.80 17.59
C LEU A 172 0.95 -13.67 17.58
N THR A 173 0.76 -14.98 17.50
CA THR A 173 1.85 -15.97 17.44
C THR A 173 2.16 -16.42 16.02
N ASP A 174 1.30 -16.10 15.06
CA ASP A 174 1.41 -16.52 13.65
C ASP A 174 0.94 -15.39 12.72
N LEU A 175 1.86 -14.48 12.39
CA LEU A 175 1.60 -13.41 11.42
C LEU A 175 1.45 -13.96 9.99
N GLY A 176 2.05 -15.11 9.69
CA GLY A 176 1.96 -15.76 8.39
C GLY A 176 0.51 -16.11 8.01
N SER A 177 -0.31 -16.53 8.98
CA SER A 177 -1.75 -16.76 8.76
C SER A 177 -2.51 -15.48 8.35
N TYR A 178 -2.16 -14.32 8.91
CA TYR A 178 -2.74 -13.02 8.57
C TYR A 178 -2.29 -12.54 7.20
N ALA A 179 -1.03 -12.80 6.84
CA ALA A 179 -0.48 -12.51 5.51
C ALA A 179 -1.17 -13.37 4.44
N ALA A 180 -1.39 -14.66 4.69
CA ALA A 180 -2.12 -15.53 3.76
C ALA A 180 -3.55 -15.02 3.48
N ARG A 181 -4.26 -14.58 4.53
CA ARG A 181 -5.61 -14.01 4.40
C ARG A 181 -5.64 -12.65 3.71
N ARG A 182 -4.51 -11.94 3.61
CA ARG A 182 -4.44 -10.65 2.89
C ARG A 182 -4.81 -10.82 1.42
N GLY A 183 -4.29 -11.84 0.75
CA GLY A 183 -4.64 -12.12 -0.64
C GLY A 183 -6.14 -12.38 -0.83
N GLU A 184 -6.74 -13.15 0.08
CA GLU A 184 -8.18 -13.41 0.09
C GLU A 184 -9.01 -12.15 0.35
N CYS A 185 -8.58 -11.31 1.29
CA CYS A 185 -9.28 -10.07 1.61
C CYS A 185 -9.19 -9.05 0.46
N LEU A 186 -7.99 -8.87 -0.13
CA LEU A 186 -7.81 -8.01 -1.30
C LEU A 186 -8.65 -8.49 -2.48
N ALA A 187 -8.68 -9.80 -2.72
CA ALA A 187 -9.55 -10.39 -3.73
C ALA A 187 -11.05 -10.14 -3.42
N ALA A 188 -11.46 -10.33 -2.17
CA ALA A 188 -12.84 -10.12 -1.74
C ALA A 188 -13.28 -8.64 -1.86
N LEU A 189 -12.43 -7.70 -1.43
CA LEU A 189 -12.66 -6.26 -1.57
C LEU A 189 -12.81 -5.87 -3.03
N HIS A 190 -12.01 -6.47 -3.91
CA HIS A 190 -12.13 -6.26 -5.34
C HIS A 190 -13.45 -6.81 -5.88
N THR A 191 -13.78 -8.08 -5.62
CA THR A 191 -15.04 -8.69 -6.10
C THR A 191 -16.30 -7.99 -5.58
N GLY A 192 -16.26 -7.40 -4.38
CA GLY A 192 -17.38 -6.64 -3.80
C GLY A 192 -17.52 -5.22 -4.35
N ARG A 193 -16.43 -4.63 -4.87
CA ARG A 193 -16.40 -3.27 -5.44
C ARG A 193 -16.38 -3.26 -6.97
N CYS A 194 -16.19 -4.41 -7.62
CA CYS A 194 -16.39 -4.57 -9.06
C CYS A 194 -17.86 -4.38 -9.41
N SER A 195 -18.23 -3.12 -9.67
CA SER A 195 -19.02 -2.88 -10.85
C SER A 195 -18.23 -3.49 -12.02
N GLU A 196 -18.88 -4.33 -12.81
CA GLU A 196 -18.32 -4.93 -14.03
C GLU A 196 -17.43 -3.88 -14.70
N PRO A 197 -16.09 -4.09 -14.81
CA PRO A 197 -15.18 -3.02 -15.19
C PRO A 197 -15.70 -2.46 -16.51
N SER A 198 -16.16 -1.19 -16.49
CA SER A 198 -16.49 -0.52 -17.73
C SER A 198 -15.25 -0.68 -18.59
N PRO A 199 -15.35 -1.35 -19.76
CA PRO A 199 -14.18 -1.56 -20.59
C PRO A 199 -13.60 -0.17 -20.82
N LEU A 200 -12.38 0.06 -20.33
CA LEU A 200 -11.65 1.27 -20.63
C LEU A 200 -11.41 1.21 -22.14
N THR A 201 -12.35 1.73 -22.92
CA THR A 201 -12.15 2.02 -24.32
C THR A 201 -11.17 3.18 -24.33
N GLY A 202 -9.92 2.86 -24.66
CA GLY A 202 -8.88 3.87 -24.78
C GLY A 202 -9.28 4.96 -25.77
N PRO A 203 -8.59 6.11 -25.74
CA PRO A 203 -8.61 7.01 -26.89
C PRO A 203 -8.24 6.24 -28.15
N ASP A 204 -8.74 6.72 -29.28
CA ASP A 204 -8.56 6.28 -30.67
C ASP A 204 -7.31 5.41 -30.94
N GLU A 205 -7.38 4.46 -31.88
CA GLU A 205 -6.33 3.47 -32.21
C GLU A 205 -4.93 4.08 -32.47
N THR A 206 -4.89 5.39 -32.70
CA THR A 206 -3.72 6.24 -32.89
C THR A 206 -2.76 6.32 -31.70
N GLN A 207 -3.16 5.93 -30.48
CA GLN A 207 -2.25 5.90 -29.31
C GLN A 207 -2.02 4.47 -28.79
N PRO A 208 -1.21 3.63 -29.46
CA PRO A 208 -1.12 2.21 -29.14
C PRO A 208 -0.64 1.88 -27.71
N LEU A 209 -0.04 2.86 -27.01
CA LEU A 209 0.59 2.73 -25.70
C LEU A 209 -0.22 3.38 -24.56
N TRP A 210 -1.47 3.81 -24.82
CA TRP A 210 -2.29 4.57 -23.87
C TRP A 210 -2.49 3.85 -22.53
N ALA A 211 -2.66 2.52 -22.54
CA ALA A 211 -2.96 1.73 -21.36
C ALA A 211 -1.77 1.72 -20.39
N HIS A 212 -0.56 1.51 -20.91
CA HIS A 212 0.69 1.56 -20.15
C HIS A 212 0.92 2.95 -19.55
N HIS A 213 0.77 4.01 -20.35
CA HIS A 213 0.90 5.38 -19.85
C HIS A 213 -0.13 5.72 -18.78
N GLY A 214 -1.40 5.31 -18.97
CA GLY A 214 -2.47 5.51 -18.00
C GLY A 214 -2.21 4.81 -16.67
N LEU A 215 -1.64 3.60 -16.71
CA LEU A 215 -1.22 2.85 -15.53
C LEU A 215 -0.03 3.51 -14.82
N LEU A 216 1.03 3.87 -15.55
CA LEU A 216 2.21 4.51 -14.96
C LEU A 216 1.89 5.88 -14.35
N THR A 217 1.05 6.68 -15.02
CA THR A 217 0.60 7.98 -14.49
C THR A 217 -0.10 7.81 -13.14
N MET A 218 -1.02 6.86 -13.05
CA MET A 218 -1.73 6.55 -11.80
C MET A 218 -0.77 6.00 -10.72
N THR A 219 0.20 5.16 -11.11
CA THR A 219 1.22 4.61 -10.20
C THR A 219 2.04 5.73 -9.58
N ILE A 220 2.56 6.65 -10.41
CA ILE A 220 3.38 7.78 -9.96
C ILE A 220 2.58 8.73 -9.06
N ALA A 221 1.34 9.02 -9.44
CA ALA A 221 0.45 9.85 -8.63
C ALA A 221 0.18 9.20 -7.27
N SER A 222 -0.14 7.91 -7.25
CA SER A 222 -0.39 7.14 -6.01
C SER A 222 0.85 7.07 -5.13
N HIS A 223 2.03 6.89 -5.71
CA HIS A 223 3.29 6.87 -4.96
C HIS A 223 3.65 8.26 -4.43
N THR A 224 3.47 9.32 -5.21
CA THR A 224 3.69 10.70 -4.75
C THR A 224 2.74 11.06 -3.61
N GLU A 225 1.47 10.69 -3.75
CA GLU A 225 0.46 10.86 -2.70
C GLU A 225 0.83 10.04 -1.46
N HIS A 226 1.32 8.81 -1.64
CA HIS A 226 1.79 7.96 -0.56
C HIS A 226 2.99 8.59 0.16
N ALA A 227 4.02 9.04 -0.55
CA ALA A 227 5.19 9.70 0.03
C ALA A 227 4.80 11.00 0.75
N ALA A 228 3.88 11.79 0.19
CA ALA A 228 3.36 13.00 0.84
C ALA A 228 2.58 12.66 2.12
N LYS A 229 1.79 11.58 2.09
CA LYS A 229 1.06 11.09 3.26
C LYS A 229 2.01 10.55 4.33
N LEU A 230 3.02 9.77 3.97
CA LEU A 230 4.08 9.32 4.89
C LEU A 230 4.82 10.50 5.52
N ALA A 231 5.19 11.51 4.72
CA ALA A 231 5.82 12.74 5.22
C ALA A 231 4.90 13.52 6.18
N MET A 232 3.59 13.44 5.96
CA MET A 232 2.57 14.00 6.85
C MET A 232 2.11 13.00 7.92
N ASN A 233 2.74 11.84 8.08
CA ASN A 233 2.32 10.86 9.07
C ASN A 233 0.82 10.50 8.92
N ARG A 234 0.28 10.51 7.70
CA ARG A 234 -1.10 10.14 7.38
C ARG A 234 -1.13 8.69 6.88
N PRO A 235 -2.02 7.84 7.40
CA PRO A 235 -2.20 6.49 6.92
C PRO A 235 -2.81 6.48 5.51
N HIS A 236 -2.65 5.36 4.84
CA HIS A 236 -2.86 5.19 3.40
C HIS A 236 -4.31 4.83 3.07
N PRO A 237 -4.95 5.43 2.05
CA PRO A 237 -6.21 4.90 1.52
C PRO A 237 -5.94 3.58 0.77
N PRO A 238 -6.93 2.70 0.60
CA PRO A 238 -6.81 1.58 -0.33
C PRO A 238 -6.48 2.10 -1.75
N LEU A 239 -5.87 1.25 -2.57
CA LEU A 239 -5.63 1.53 -4.00
C LEU A 239 -6.90 2.13 -4.62
N VAL A 240 -6.75 3.21 -5.39
CA VAL A 240 -7.86 3.90 -6.08
C VAL A 240 -8.71 2.85 -6.81
N ALA A 241 -10.04 2.98 -6.77
CA ALA A 241 -10.97 1.97 -7.28
C ALA A 241 -10.66 1.53 -8.73
N ASP A 242 -10.11 2.43 -9.55
CA ASP A 242 -9.77 2.19 -10.95
C ASP A 242 -8.43 1.47 -11.17
N TRP A 243 -7.67 1.18 -10.10
CA TRP A 243 -6.31 0.67 -10.24
C TRP A 243 -6.27 -0.69 -10.93
N GLY A 244 -7.14 -1.62 -10.47
CA GLY A 244 -7.28 -2.95 -11.07
C GLY A 244 -7.67 -2.87 -12.55
N ALA A 245 -8.65 -2.01 -12.89
CA ALA A 245 -9.10 -1.85 -14.26
C ALA A 245 -7.99 -1.34 -15.20
N ARG A 246 -7.17 -0.37 -14.75
CA ARG A 246 -6.04 0.12 -15.55
C ARG A 246 -4.92 -0.90 -15.70
N TRP A 247 -4.66 -1.67 -14.65
CA TRP A 247 -3.69 -2.77 -14.69
C TRP A 247 -4.10 -3.85 -15.70
N GLU A 248 -5.35 -4.31 -15.63
CA GLU A 248 -5.90 -5.28 -16.56
C GLU A 248 -5.92 -4.76 -18.00
N ALA A 249 -6.25 -3.49 -18.21
CA ALA A 249 -6.18 -2.86 -19.53
C ALA A 249 -4.75 -2.87 -20.09
N ALA A 250 -3.74 -2.57 -19.26
CA ALA A 250 -2.33 -2.64 -19.67
C ALA A 250 -1.90 -4.06 -20.01
N ILE A 251 -2.27 -5.07 -19.22
CA ILE A 251 -1.97 -6.50 -19.51
C ILE A 251 -2.63 -6.93 -20.81
N ARG A 252 -3.92 -6.65 -20.98
CA ARG A 252 -4.67 -7.01 -22.20
C ARG A 252 -4.04 -6.36 -23.43
N ARG A 253 -3.66 -5.09 -23.33
CA ARG A 253 -2.99 -4.37 -24.41
C ARG A 253 -1.60 -4.94 -24.70
N GLN A 254 -0.84 -5.27 -23.66
CA GLN A 254 0.46 -5.90 -23.78
C GLN A 254 0.38 -7.24 -24.54
N ARG A 255 -0.62 -8.08 -24.23
CA ARG A 255 -0.87 -9.32 -24.98
C ARG A 255 -1.12 -9.08 -26.46
N GLN A 256 -1.93 -8.06 -26.78
CA GLN A 256 -2.24 -7.71 -28.17
C GLN A 256 -1.01 -7.21 -28.93
N LEU A 257 -0.19 -6.35 -28.32
CA LEU A 257 0.97 -5.75 -28.97
C LEU A 257 2.11 -6.75 -29.22
N ARG A 258 2.24 -7.77 -28.36
CA ARG A 258 3.37 -8.71 -28.35
C ARG A 258 3.00 -10.15 -28.69
N GLU A 259 1.72 -10.40 -28.96
CA GLU A 259 1.15 -11.73 -29.19
C GLU A 259 1.52 -12.77 -28.10
N GLN A 260 1.68 -12.30 -26.86
CA GLN A 260 2.23 -13.11 -25.77
C GLN A 260 1.15 -13.72 -24.85
N GLY A 261 1.56 -14.74 -24.10
CA GLY A 261 0.72 -15.39 -23.09
C GLY A 261 0.28 -14.41 -21.98
N MET A 262 -0.78 -14.77 -21.25
CA MET A 262 -1.29 -13.95 -20.15
C MET A 262 -0.24 -13.77 -19.04
N ALA A 263 0.47 -14.86 -18.69
CA ALA A 263 1.52 -14.83 -17.68
C ALA A 263 2.66 -13.88 -18.08
N ASP A 264 3.17 -13.99 -19.31
CA ASP A 264 4.26 -13.12 -19.80
C ASP A 264 3.84 -11.65 -19.87
N ALA A 265 2.58 -11.36 -20.24
CA ALA A 265 2.04 -10.01 -20.20
C ALA A 265 1.89 -9.44 -18.80
N ARG A 266 1.41 -10.24 -17.85
CA ARG A 266 1.38 -9.85 -16.44
C ARG A 266 2.79 -9.57 -15.93
N GLN A 267 3.74 -10.46 -16.20
CA GLN A 267 5.12 -10.29 -15.77
C GLN A 267 5.76 -9.03 -16.35
N ALA A 268 5.59 -8.77 -17.66
CA ALA A 268 6.13 -7.58 -18.31
C ALA A 268 5.56 -6.28 -17.73
N VAL A 269 4.24 -6.20 -17.53
CA VAL A 269 3.59 -5.02 -16.91
C VAL A 269 4.02 -4.85 -15.45
N THR A 270 4.18 -5.96 -14.72
CA THR A 270 4.65 -5.95 -13.32
C THR A 270 6.07 -5.41 -13.22
N ALA A 271 6.98 -5.92 -14.05
CA ALA A 271 8.36 -5.47 -14.09
C ALA A 271 8.46 -3.97 -14.45
N MET A 272 7.63 -3.51 -15.40
CA MET A 272 7.56 -2.11 -15.79
C MET A 272 7.12 -1.20 -14.62
N VAL A 273 6.08 -1.58 -13.89
CA VAL A 273 5.57 -0.80 -12.75
C VAL A 273 6.58 -0.81 -11.60
N ALA A 274 7.19 -1.95 -11.30
CA ALA A 274 8.24 -2.06 -10.29
C ALA A 274 9.43 -1.13 -10.61
N GLN A 275 9.93 -1.17 -11.84
CA GLN A 275 11.02 -0.31 -12.30
C GLN A 275 10.72 1.18 -12.11
N VAL A 276 9.50 1.61 -12.42
CA VAL A 276 9.09 3.01 -12.24
C VAL A 276 9.00 3.39 -10.77
N GLY A 277 8.45 2.54 -9.92
CA GLY A 277 8.43 2.78 -8.47
C GLY A 277 9.83 2.94 -7.90
N ASP A 278 10.75 2.07 -8.31
CA ASP A 278 12.11 2.07 -7.81
C ASP A 278 12.93 3.27 -8.29
N LEU A 279 12.75 3.70 -9.54
CA LEU A 279 13.34 4.93 -10.05
C LEU A 279 12.78 6.16 -9.33
N GLN A 280 11.49 6.15 -8.98
CA GLN A 280 10.88 7.21 -8.20
C GLN A 280 11.47 7.33 -6.79
N ASP A 281 11.79 6.20 -6.15
CA ASP A 281 12.38 6.17 -4.81
C ASP A 281 13.89 6.45 -4.81
N GLY A 282 14.63 5.88 -5.77
CA GLY A 282 16.09 5.83 -5.74
C GLY A 282 16.82 6.85 -6.61
N ALA A 283 16.19 7.38 -7.67
CA ALA A 283 16.90 8.19 -8.66
C ALA A 283 16.78 9.69 -8.36
N ALA A 284 17.90 10.34 -7.99
CA ALA A 284 17.91 11.78 -7.70
C ALA A 284 17.42 12.64 -8.87
N TRP A 285 17.61 12.19 -10.12
CA TRP A 285 17.15 12.89 -11.32
C TRP A 285 15.64 12.80 -11.57
N TRP A 286 14.91 11.90 -10.90
CA TRP A 286 13.46 11.68 -11.09
C TRP A 286 12.61 12.93 -10.83
N LYS A 287 13.11 13.84 -9.99
CA LYS A 287 12.49 15.15 -9.69
C LYS A 287 12.45 16.08 -10.91
N ARG A 288 13.21 15.78 -11.97
CA ARG A 288 13.28 16.57 -13.20
C ARG A 288 12.26 16.06 -14.20
N ASP A 289 11.20 16.83 -14.43
CA ASP A 289 10.05 16.46 -15.24
C ASP A 289 10.42 16.04 -16.66
N GLU A 290 11.41 16.70 -17.28
CA GLU A 290 11.85 16.40 -18.63
C GLU A 290 12.50 15.02 -18.74
N LEU A 291 13.37 14.68 -17.78
CA LEU A 291 14.05 13.38 -17.73
C LEU A 291 13.06 12.28 -17.34
N ARG A 292 12.21 12.54 -16.35
CA ARG A 292 11.15 11.61 -15.92
C ARG A 292 10.24 11.23 -17.09
N ARG A 293 9.69 12.21 -17.80
CA ARG A 293 8.81 11.96 -18.95
C ARG A 293 9.52 11.16 -20.05
N ARG A 294 10.78 11.48 -20.33
CA ARG A 294 11.56 10.76 -21.33
C ARG A 294 11.81 9.31 -20.93
N ALA A 295 12.25 9.06 -19.69
CA ALA A 295 12.46 7.71 -19.16
C ALA A 295 11.17 6.88 -19.23
N LEU A 296 10.03 7.46 -18.83
CA LEU A 296 8.74 6.78 -18.89
C LEU A 296 8.36 6.38 -20.31
N ASN A 297 8.56 7.25 -21.30
CA ASN A 297 8.29 6.92 -22.70
C ASN A 297 9.18 5.79 -23.20
N GLU A 298 10.47 5.80 -22.86
CA GLU A 298 11.40 4.76 -23.27
C GLU A 298 11.12 3.42 -22.55
N ILE A 299 10.72 3.44 -21.27
CA ILE A 299 10.28 2.26 -20.50
C ILE A 299 9.01 1.65 -21.09
N VAL A 300 8.00 2.47 -21.41
CA VAL A 300 6.78 2.00 -22.03
C VAL A 300 7.08 1.43 -23.42
N TRP A 301 7.93 2.09 -24.20
CA TRP A 301 8.33 1.60 -25.52
C TRP A 301 8.97 0.22 -25.43
N VAL A 302 10.03 0.07 -24.64
CA VAL A 302 10.74 -1.21 -24.49
C VAL A 302 9.81 -2.30 -23.95
N THR A 303 8.96 -1.99 -22.97
CA THR A 303 7.99 -2.98 -22.46
C THR A 303 7.00 -3.40 -23.55
N ALA A 304 6.39 -2.44 -24.24
CA ALA A 304 5.26 -2.68 -25.13
C ALA A 304 5.67 -3.27 -26.49
N THR A 305 6.85 -2.91 -27.01
CA THR A 305 7.34 -3.37 -28.31
C THR A 305 8.43 -4.44 -28.18
N GLY A 306 9.16 -4.45 -27.05
CA GLY A 306 10.41 -5.20 -26.86
C GLY A 306 11.55 -4.77 -27.77
N GLU A 307 11.43 -3.61 -28.41
CA GLU A 307 12.50 -3.00 -29.19
C GLU A 307 13.46 -2.25 -28.27
N TRP A 308 14.75 -2.51 -28.46
CA TRP A 308 15.84 -1.91 -27.67
C TRP A 308 16.50 -0.72 -28.40
N ASN A 309 15.80 -0.12 -29.36
CA ASN A 309 16.25 1.03 -30.15
C ASN A 309 16.00 2.37 -29.44
N VAL A 310 16.22 2.41 -28.13
CA VAL A 310 16.05 3.61 -27.31
C VAL A 310 17.36 3.98 -26.61
N PRO A 311 17.60 5.26 -26.30
CA PRO A 311 18.79 5.70 -25.57
C PRO A 311 19.00 4.99 -24.22
N SER A 312 17.93 4.61 -23.52
CA SER A 312 18.00 3.86 -22.25
C SER A 312 18.24 2.35 -22.39
N ALA A 313 18.49 1.82 -23.59
CA ALA A 313 18.59 0.37 -23.79
C ALA A 313 19.64 -0.33 -22.89
N GLU A 314 20.78 0.31 -22.63
CA GLU A 314 21.77 -0.21 -21.66
C GLU A 314 21.19 -0.29 -20.25
N ALA A 315 20.53 0.78 -19.80
CA ALA A 315 19.92 0.83 -18.48
C ALA A 315 18.79 -0.19 -18.30
N GLN A 316 18.00 -0.41 -19.36
CA GLN A 316 16.93 -1.40 -19.38
C GLN A 316 17.46 -2.83 -19.29
N ARG A 317 18.58 -3.16 -19.95
CA ARG A 317 19.19 -4.50 -19.84
C ARG A 317 19.80 -4.72 -18.47
N ALA A 318 20.55 -3.73 -17.99
CA ALA A 318 21.10 -3.77 -16.63
C ALA A 318 20.00 -3.98 -15.59
N TRP A 319 18.85 -3.33 -15.76
CA TRP A 319 17.68 -3.50 -14.90
C TRP A 319 17.12 -4.92 -14.91
N ALA A 320 17.00 -5.54 -16.09
CA ALA A 320 16.48 -6.90 -16.23
C ALA A 320 17.40 -7.95 -15.59
N ASP A 321 18.71 -7.68 -15.54
CA ASP A 321 19.70 -8.58 -14.95
C ASP A 321 19.81 -8.39 -13.42
N ASP A 322 20.03 -7.16 -12.96
CA ASP A 322 20.19 -6.80 -11.55
C ASP A 322 19.65 -5.39 -11.28
N ARG A 323 18.69 -5.29 -10.36
CA ARG A 323 18.02 -4.04 -10.00
C ARG A 323 19.00 -2.94 -9.58
N ARG A 324 20.04 -3.26 -8.80
CA ARG A 324 21.00 -2.25 -8.32
C ARG A 324 21.84 -1.69 -9.48
N THR A 325 22.35 -2.58 -10.32
CA THR A 325 23.10 -2.21 -11.52
C THR A 325 22.23 -1.44 -12.51
N GLY A 326 20.93 -1.76 -12.59
CA GLY A 326 19.93 -0.99 -13.32
C GLY A 326 19.82 0.46 -12.88
N LEU A 327 19.73 0.73 -11.57
CA LEU A 327 19.69 2.11 -11.03
C LEU A 327 20.93 2.92 -11.43
N ASP A 328 22.13 2.33 -11.32
CA ASP A 328 23.39 2.98 -11.70
C ASP A 328 23.45 3.29 -13.20
N ALA A 329 22.95 2.38 -14.04
CA ALA A 329 22.88 2.59 -15.48
C ALA A 329 21.87 3.68 -15.86
N TRP A 330 20.73 3.76 -15.17
CA TRP A 330 19.77 4.85 -15.33
C TRP A 330 20.34 6.21 -14.90
N GLN A 331 21.18 6.24 -13.86
CA GLN A 331 21.90 7.45 -13.46
C GLN A 331 22.86 7.92 -14.57
N ARG A 332 23.64 7.01 -15.17
CA ARG A 332 24.51 7.32 -16.32
C ARG A 332 23.73 7.83 -17.53
N TRP A 333 22.59 7.20 -17.84
CA TRP A 333 21.68 7.66 -18.89
C TRP A 333 21.22 9.11 -18.63
N ALA A 334 20.83 9.44 -17.40
CA ALA A 334 20.37 10.77 -17.05
C ALA A 334 21.49 11.82 -17.19
N ASP A 335 22.72 11.49 -16.78
CA ASP A 335 23.86 12.41 -16.88
C ASP A 335 24.28 12.67 -18.34
N GLY A 336 24.17 11.68 -19.21
CA GLY A 336 24.38 11.85 -20.65
C GLY A 336 23.41 12.85 -21.31
N HIS A 337 22.19 12.97 -20.77
CA HIS A 337 21.15 13.89 -21.27
C HIS A 337 21.19 15.29 -20.64
N ARG A 338 22.07 15.53 -19.65
CA ARG A 338 22.27 16.86 -19.06
C ARG A 338 23.27 17.72 -19.85
N SER A 339 24.07 17.09 -20.71
CA SER A 339 25.23 17.70 -21.34
C SER A 339 24.98 18.21 -22.77
N GLY A 340 23.74 18.14 -23.26
CA GLY A 340 23.33 18.61 -24.58
C GLY A 340 22.16 19.58 -24.49
#